data_AF-A0A956IZA2-F1
#
_entry.id   AF-A0A956IZA2-F1
#
_cell.length_a   1.000
_cell.length_b   1.000
_cell.length_c   1.000
_cell.angle_alpha   90.00
_cell.angle_beta   90.00
_cell.angle_gamma   90.00
#
_symmetry.space_group_name_H-M   'P 1'
#
loop_
_entity.id
_entity.type
_entity.pdbx_description
1 polymer ?
#
loop_
_entity_poly.entity_id
_entity_poly.type
_entity_poly.pdbx_seq_one_letter_code
_entity_poly.pdbx_strand_id
1 'polypeptide(L)'
;MSISFQVGPHRIRFAGKSDVGLHRSQNEDSILMPTEMALGAIADGMGGHAAGDVASKIAVETIEGFYRSTAQSGPRTWPFRPPLLDIERMRMETAVKLANSRIYETASADSGKKG
;
A
#
# COMPACT_ATOMS: atom_id res chain seq x y z
N MET A 1 9.89 -4.59 15.00
CA MET A 1 9.96 -5.98 14.49
C MET A 1 10.88 -6.00 13.28
N SER A 2 11.83 -6.94 13.21
CA SER A 2 12.67 -7.15 12.02
C SER A 2 12.13 -8.35 11.26
N ILE A 3 11.75 -8.15 10.00
CA ILE A 3 11.21 -9.20 9.15
C ILE A 3 12.13 -9.32 7.95
N SER A 4 12.49 -10.55 7.58
CA SER A 4 13.52 -10.80 6.59
C SER A 4 13.07 -11.74 5.50
N PHE A 5 13.36 -11.40 4.25
CA PHE A 5 13.02 -12.18 3.06
C PHE A 5 14.28 -12.53 2.28
N GLN A 6 14.29 -13.70 1.66
CA GLN A 6 15.40 -14.16 0.83
C GLN A 6 15.14 -13.79 -0.63
N VAL A 7 16.09 -13.09 -1.25
CA VAL A 7 16.05 -12.69 -2.67
C VAL A 7 17.36 -13.14 -3.32
N GLY A 8 17.33 -14.30 -3.97
CA GLY A 8 18.53 -14.94 -4.48
C GLY A 8 19.53 -15.26 -3.35
N PRO A 9 20.82 -14.86 -3.48
CA PRO A 9 21.83 -15.05 -2.43
C PRO A 9 21.72 -14.02 -1.29
N HIS A 10 20.85 -13.03 -1.41
CA HIS A 10 20.74 -11.92 -0.47
C HIS A 10 19.59 -12.11 0.52
N ARG A 11 19.79 -11.63 1.75
CA ARG A 11 18.75 -11.53 2.77
C ARG A 11 18.39 -10.07 2.99
N ILE A 12 17.16 -9.70 2.63
CA ILE A 12 16.64 -8.34 2.81
C ILE A 12 15.94 -8.28 4.16
N ARG A 13 16.22 -7.25 4.96
CA ARG A 13 15.54 -6.98 6.23
C ARG A 13 14.80 -5.65 6.15
N PHE A 14 13.62 -5.61 6.74
CA PHE A 14 12.80 -4.41 6.79
C PHE A 14 12.68 -3.89 8.24
N ALA A 15 12.69 -2.57 8.37
CA ALA A 15 12.38 -1.83 9.59
C ALA A 15 11.67 -0.53 9.18
N GLY A 16 10.73 -0.06 10.00
CA GLY A 16 9.98 1.15 9.75
C GLY A 16 9.71 1.89 11.06
N LYS A 17 9.77 3.22 10.98
CA LYS A 17 9.42 4.16 12.05
C LYS A 17 8.84 5.40 11.38
N SER A 18 7.75 5.94 11.92
CA SER A 18 7.21 7.24 11.55
C SER A 18 7.04 8.09 12.81
N ASP A 19 7.09 9.41 12.65
CA ASP A 19 7.04 10.41 13.72
C ASP A 19 6.28 11.64 13.21
N VAL A 20 5.48 12.27 14.07
CA VAL A 20 4.70 13.47 13.71
C VAL A 20 5.60 14.70 13.48
N GLY A 21 6.81 14.68 14.03
CA GLY A 21 7.73 15.82 14.04
C GLY A 21 7.31 16.91 15.02
N LEU A 22 7.86 18.11 14.84
CA LEU A 22 7.73 19.20 15.82
C LEU A 22 6.64 20.23 15.48
N HIS A 23 6.10 20.21 14.25
CA HIS A 23 5.26 21.28 13.72
C HIS A 23 3.83 20.86 13.38
N ARG A 24 3.58 19.57 13.11
CA ARG A 24 2.25 19.06 12.77
C ARG A 24 1.54 18.63 14.06
N SER A 25 0.22 18.80 14.11
CA SER A 25 -0.62 18.31 15.20
C SER A 25 -0.93 16.82 15.07
N GLN A 26 -0.86 16.28 13.85
CA GLN A 26 -1.17 14.89 13.54
C GLN A 26 -0.20 14.36 12.49
N ASN A 27 0.12 13.07 12.59
CA ASN A 27 0.91 12.35 11.61
C ASN A 27 -0.01 11.82 10.50
N GLU A 28 0.25 12.21 9.26
CA GLU A 28 -0.51 11.80 8.08
C GLU A 28 0.23 10.73 7.28
N ASP A 29 1.38 10.24 7.77
CA ASP A 29 2.11 9.13 7.19
C ASP A 29 1.51 7.78 7.59
N SER A 30 1.50 6.84 6.64
CA SER A 30 1.15 5.44 6.88
C SER A 30 2.22 4.51 6.32
N ILE A 31 2.58 3.47 7.09
CA ILE A 31 3.60 2.47 6.72
C ILE A 31 2.99 1.08 6.69
N LEU A 32 3.12 0.38 5.57
CA LEU A 32 2.92 -1.06 5.44
C LEU A 32 4.24 -1.79 5.62
N MET A 33 4.37 -2.53 6.72
CA MET A 33 5.54 -3.36 7.00
C MET A 33 5.36 -4.77 6.41
N PRO A 34 6.37 -5.32 5.71
CA PRO A 34 6.25 -6.64 5.10
C PRO A 34 6.27 -7.73 6.18
N THR A 35 5.12 -8.34 6.46
CA THR A 35 4.96 -9.39 7.48
C THR A 35 4.86 -10.78 6.86
N GLU A 36 3.78 -11.02 6.11
CA GLU A 36 3.50 -12.31 5.45
C GLU A 36 3.88 -12.30 3.96
N MET A 37 4.06 -11.12 3.39
CA MET A 37 4.39 -10.91 1.99
C MET A 37 5.62 -10.02 1.89
N ALA A 38 6.44 -10.21 0.86
CA ALA A 38 7.59 -9.36 0.56
C ALA A 38 7.16 -8.02 -0.07
N LEU A 39 6.16 -7.36 0.55
CA LEU A 39 5.60 -6.08 0.11
C LEU A 39 5.67 -5.09 1.27
N GLY A 40 6.30 -3.95 1.01
CA GLY A 40 6.26 -2.79 1.88
C GLY A 40 5.78 -1.57 1.11
N ALA A 41 5.11 -0.65 1.80
CA ALA A 41 4.64 0.59 1.22
C ALA A 41 4.69 1.72 2.24
N ILE A 42 4.83 2.95 1.76
CA ILE A 42 4.69 4.17 2.53
C ILE A 42 3.71 5.06 1.78
N ALA A 43 2.86 5.77 2.52
CA ALA A 43 1.93 6.75 1.97
C ALA A 43 1.99 8.01 2.85
N ASP A 44 2.20 9.16 2.20
CA ASP A 44 2.17 10.49 2.83
C ASP A 44 0.83 11.14 2.48
N GLY A 45 0.03 11.44 3.51
CA GLY A 45 -1.22 12.17 3.36
C GLY A 45 -0.93 13.65 3.10
N MET A 46 -1.44 14.17 1.99
CA MET A 46 -1.27 15.58 1.64
C MET A 46 -1.96 16.51 2.66
N GLY A 47 -1.17 17.08 3.56
CA GLY A 47 -1.65 17.97 4.62
C GLY A 47 -2.27 19.28 4.12
N GLY A 48 -3.25 19.78 4.87
CA GLY A 48 -4.04 20.97 4.51
C GLY A 48 -5.40 20.65 3.86
N HIS A 49 -5.61 19.41 3.41
CA HIS A 49 -6.91 18.86 3.06
C HIS A 49 -7.49 18.12 4.27
N ALA A 50 -8.79 18.17 4.47
CA ALA A 50 -9.43 17.48 5.59
C ALA A 50 -9.23 15.95 5.45
N ALA A 51 -8.50 15.36 6.40
CA ALA A 51 -8.25 13.93 6.56
C ALA A 51 -7.16 13.27 5.68
N GLY A 52 -5.98 13.91 5.57
CA GLY A 52 -4.79 13.29 4.95
C GLY A 52 -4.36 11.98 5.62
N ASP A 53 -4.52 11.90 6.95
CA ASP A 53 -4.32 10.68 7.76
C ASP A 53 -5.22 9.51 7.32
N VAL A 54 -6.48 9.80 7.00
CA VAL A 54 -7.44 8.80 6.51
C VAL A 54 -7.06 8.35 5.10
N ALA A 55 -6.67 9.29 4.23
CA ALA A 55 -6.29 8.97 2.85
C ALA A 55 -5.05 8.06 2.79
N SER A 56 -3.98 8.39 3.53
CA SER A 56 -2.76 7.58 3.56
C SER A 56 -3.01 6.18 4.13
N LYS A 57 -3.88 6.07 5.14
CA LYS A 57 -4.30 4.80 5.72
C LYS A 57 -5.09 3.93 4.73
N ILE A 58 -6.07 4.52 4.04
CA ILE A 58 -6.83 3.81 2.98
C ILE A 58 -5.89 3.28 1.90
N ALA A 59 -4.85 4.04 1.54
CA ALA A 59 -3.87 3.63 0.53
C ALA A 59 -3.17 2.33 0.94
N VAL A 60 -2.54 2.30 2.12
CA VAL A 60 -1.79 1.12 2.58
C VAL A 60 -2.69 -0.09 2.83
N GLU A 61 -3.86 0.11 3.45
CA GLU A 61 -4.80 -0.99 3.74
C GLU A 61 -5.39 -1.60 2.46
N THR A 62 -5.67 -0.77 1.45
CA THR A 62 -6.19 -1.24 0.16
C THR A 62 -5.14 -2.04 -0.60
N ILE A 63 -3.89 -1.55 -0.62
CA ILE A 63 -2.77 -2.26 -1.25
C ILE A 63 -2.55 -3.61 -0.55
N GLU A 64 -2.48 -3.62 0.79
CA GLU A 64 -2.30 -4.85 1.55
C GLU A 64 -3.43 -5.85 1.28
N GLY A 65 -4.69 -5.40 1.36
CA GLY A 65 -5.86 -6.25 1.14
C GLY A 65 -5.90 -6.84 -0.28
N PHE A 66 -5.56 -6.06 -1.30
CA PHE A 66 -5.47 -6.54 -2.68
C PHE A 66 -4.38 -7.58 -2.86
N TYR A 67 -3.20 -7.36 -2.26
CA TYR A 67 -2.11 -8.34 -2.32
C TYR A 67 -2.45 -9.63 -1.58
N ARG A 68 -3.10 -9.55 -0.41
CA ARG A 68 -3.58 -10.73 0.34
C ARG A 68 -4.60 -11.54 -0.46
N SER A 69 -5.58 -10.89 -1.10
CA SER A 69 -6.63 -11.59 -1.87
C SER A 69 -6.11 -12.22 -3.16
N THR A 70 -5.06 -11.65 -3.75
CA THR A 70 -4.46 -12.15 -4.99
C THR A 70 -3.29 -13.12 -4.77
N ALA A 71 -2.80 -13.28 -3.53
CA ALA A 71 -1.65 -14.14 -3.22
C ALA A 71 -1.84 -15.62 -3.62
N GLN A 72 -3.08 -16.12 -3.59
CA GLN A 72 -3.42 -17.51 -3.96
C GLN A 72 -4.03 -17.63 -5.36
N SER A 73 -4.28 -16.50 -6.01
CA SER A 73 -4.93 -16.40 -7.31
C SER A 73 -3.88 -16.15 -8.39
N GLY A 74 -3.06 -17.17 -8.69
CA GLY A 74 -2.24 -17.13 -9.90
C GLY A 74 -3.12 -16.94 -11.14
N PRO A 75 -2.60 -16.43 -12.27
CA PRO A 75 -3.40 -16.24 -13.48
C PRO A 75 -3.99 -17.58 -13.92
N ARG A 76 -5.29 -17.77 -13.68
CA ARG A 76 -6.01 -19.05 -13.88
C ARG A 76 -6.29 -19.35 -15.36
N THR A 77 -5.97 -18.43 -16.27
CA THR A 77 -6.56 -18.43 -17.62
C THR A 77 -5.57 -18.46 -18.77
N TRP A 78 -4.25 -18.44 -18.52
CA TRP A 78 -3.27 -18.43 -19.62
C TRP A 78 -2.62 -19.80 -19.83
N PRO A 79 -2.60 -20.34 -21.07
CA PRO A 79 -1.91 -21.59 -21.37
C PRO A 79 -0.39 -21.47 -21.22
N PHE A 80 0.14 -20.25 -21.22
CA PHE A 80 1.54 -19.93 -20.97
C PHE A 80 1.64 -18.98 -19.78
N ARG A 81 2.32 -19.39 -18.71
CA ARG A 81 2.51 -18.57 -17.52
C ARG A 81 3.38 -17.36 -17.88
N PRO A 82 2.90 -16.11 -17.76
CA PRO A 82 3.74 -14.95 -18.02
C PRO A 82 4.91 -14.92 -17.02
N PRO A 83 6.03 -14.25 -17.35
CA PRO A 83 7.11 -14.03 -16.40
C PRO A 83 6.58 -13.45 -15.08
N LEU A 84 7.11 -13.92 -13.94
CA LEU A 84 6.66 -13.50 -12.61
C LEU A 84 6.68 -11.97 -12.43
N LEU A 85 7.65 -11.29 -13.05
CA LEU A 85 7.78 -9.83 -13.00
C LEU A 85 6.59 -9.10 -13.63
N ASP A 86 5.97 -9.68 -14.67
CA ASP A 86 4.82 -9.06 -15.34
C ASP A 86 3.55 -9.19 -14.49
N ILE A 87 3.39 -10.32 -13.79
CA ILE A 87 2.29 -10.52 -12.84
C ILE A 87 2.41 -9.53 -11.68
N GLU A 88 3.59 -9.43 -11.07
CA GLU A 88 3.80 -8.51 -9.95
C GLU A 88 3.65 -7.03 -10.37
N ARG A 89 4.07 -6.68 -11.60
CA ARG A 89 3.80 -5.36 -12.18
C ARG A 89 2.30 -5.08 -12.28
N MET A 90 1.53 -6.00 -12.88
CA MET A 90 0.08 -5.85 -13.03
C MET A 90 -0.63 -5.76 -11.68
N ARG A 91 -0.20 -6.58 -10.70
CA ARG A 91 -0.74 -6.54 -9.33
C ARG A 91 -0.46 -5.20 -8.67
N MET A 92 0.77 -4.69 -8.77
CA MET A 92 1.14 -3.40 -8.22
C MET A 92 0.33 -2.26 -8.84
N GLU A 93 0.24 -2.23 -10.17
CA GLU A 93 -0.51 -1.20 -10.89
C GLU A 93 -1.99 -1.20 -10.49
N THR A 94 -2.60 -2.39 -10.41
CA THR A 94 -4.00 -2.55 -10.01
C THR A 94 -4.22 -2.15 -8.56
N ALA A 95 -3.31 -2.51 -7.65
CA ALA A 95 -3.38 -2.15 -6.23
C ALA A 95 -3.37 -0.62 -6.04
N VAL A 96 -2.48 0.08 -6.75
CA VAL A 96 -2.37 1.55 -6.69
C VAL A 96 -3.62 2.21 -7.29
N LYS A 97 -4.12 1.73 -8.44
CA LYS A 97 -5.36 2.24 -9.04
C LYS A 97 -6.57 2.03 -8.14
N LEU A 98 -6.67 0.87 -7.48
CA LEU A 98 -7.74 0.57 -6.53
C LEU A 98 -7.68 1.46 -5.29
N ALA A 99 -6.47 1.69 -4.75
CA ALA A 99 -6.25 2.63 -3.64
C ALA A 99 -6.72 4.04 -4.02
N ASN A 100 -6.34 4.53 -5.20
CA ASN A 100 -6.78 5.83 -5.69
C ASN A 100 -8.31 5.93 -5.82
N SER A 101 -8.97 4.90 -6.38
CA SER A 101 -10.44 4.87 -6.50
C SER A 101 -11.11 4.97 -5.14
N ARG A 102 -10.65 4.18 -4.15
CA ARG A 102 -11.23 4.17 -2.81
C ARG A 102 -11.03 5.49 -2.06
N ILE A 103 -9.86 6.11 -2.20
CA ILE A 103 -9.59 7.43 -1.62
C ILE A 103 -10.55 8.46 -2.23
N TYR A 104 -10.68 8.47 -3.55
CA TYR A 104 -11.57 9.38 -4.27
C TYR A 104 -13.05 9.18 -3.89
N GLU A 105 -13.52 7.94 -3.82
CA GLU A 105 -14.89 7.60 -3.40
C GLU A 105 -15.17 8.07 -1.97
N THR A 106 -14.23 7.81 -1.05
CA THR A 106 -14.34 8.22 0.36
C THR A 106 -14.37 9.74 0.50
N ALA A 107 -13.49 10.44 -0.22
CA ALA A 107 -13.46 11.91 -0.23
C ALA A 107 -14.73 12.51 -0.89
N SER A 108 -15.29 11.84 -1.89
CA SER A 108 -16.51 12.30 -2.58
C SER A 108 -17.77 12.11 -1.74
N ALA A 109 -17.82 11.06 -0.92
CA ALA A 109 -18.95 10.74 -0.05
C ALA A 109 -19.03 11.62 1.21
N ASP A 110 -17.89 12.11 1.70
CA ASP A 110 -17.82 12.92 2.92
C ASP A 110 -17.65 14.41 2.58
N SER A 111 -18.77 15.13 2.50
CA SER A 111 -18.80 16.56 2.12
C SER A 111 -18.01 17.48 3.06
N GLY A 112 -17.68 17.02 4.28
CA GLY A 112 -16.82 17.74 5.24
C GLY A 112 -15.32 17.53 5.02
N LYS A 113 -14.92 16.63 4.11
CA LYS A 113 -13.51 16.29 3.82
C LYS A 113 -13.03 16.71 2.43
N LYS A 114 -13.85 17.48 1.72
CA LYS A 114 -13.48 18.09 0.44
C LYS A 114 -12.51 19.23 0.70
N GLY A 115 -11.22 18.98 0.56
CA GLY A 115 -10.24 20.03 0.29
C GLY A 115 -9.97 20.11 -1.20
#